data_AF-A0A8T8HV30-F1
#
_entry.id   AF-A0A8T8HV30-F1
#
_cell.length_a   1.000
_cell.length_b   1.000
_cell.length_c   1.000
_cell.angle_alpha   90.00
_cell.angle_beta   90.00
_cell.angle_gamma   90.00
#
_symmetry.space_group_name_H-M   'P 1'
#
loop_
_entity.id
_entity.type
_entity.pdbx_description
1 polymer ?
#
loop_
_entity_poly.entity_id
_entity_poly.type
_entity_poly.pdbx_seq_one_letter_code
_entity_poly.pdbx_strand_id
1 'polypeptide(L)'
;MTTERVKFCNTAKCLIAGKGAQVDVDAMTAITAALARAHHLLRQDMLGYLDAVERLTSEYEVEDDTVLTVARTEVPRLIAALRATVCDHRADHHGLCLGCPPTWVDGRLGRETWPCPVVDRAQGFLNDPDSIYDTVPYERR
;
A
#
# COMPACT_ATOMS: atom_id res chain seq x y z
N MET A 1 -17.05 -67.92 -7.17
CA MET A 1 -18.20 -67.00 -7.05
C MET A 1 -18.56 -66.89 -5.58
N THR A 2 -18.03 -65.87 -4.91
CA THR A 2 -18.23 -65.62 -3.48
C THR A 2 -18.38 -64.12 -3.29
N THR A 3 -19.56 -63.74 -2.82
CA THR A 3 -20.05 -62.38 -2.60
C THR A 3 -19.55 -61.87 -1.24
N GLU A 4 -18.64 -60.90 -1.24
CA GLU A 4 -18.26 -60.17 -0.02
C GLU A 4 -19.17 -58.97 0.19
N ARG A 5 -19.94 -59.04 1.29
CA ARG A 5 -20.76 -57.96 1.85
C ARG A 5 -19.84 -56.92 2.47
N VAL A 6 -19.82 -55.71 1.90
CA VAL A 6 -19.25 -54.53 2.56
C VAL A 6 -20.10 -54.17 3.77
N LYS A 7 -19.55 -54.34 4.97
CA LYS A 7 -20.13 -53.91 6.25
C LYS A 7 -20.05 -52.39 6.34
N PHE A 8 -21.19 -51.73 6.28
CA PHE A 8 -21.37 -50.38 6.82
C PHE A 8 -21.22 -50.44 8.35
N CYS A 9 -20.20 -49.79 8.90
CA CYS A 9 -20.17 -49.36 10.30
C CYS A 9 -20.21 -47.84 10.32
N ASN A 10 -21.42 -47.31 10.46
CA ASN A 10 -21.69 -45.93 10.80
C ASN A 10 -21.67 -45.83 12.33
N THR A 11 -20.64 -45.20 12.88
CA THR A 11 -20.66 -44.76 14.28
C THR A 11 -20.15 -43.33 14.31
N ALA A 12 -21.10 -42.40 14.27
CA ALA A 12 -20.88 -41.05 14.73
C ALA A 12 -20.30 -41.07 16.15
N LYS A 13 -19.56 -39.99 16.45
CA LYS A 13 -19.22 -39.50 17.80
C LYS A 13 -17.87 -39.99 18.34
N CYS A 14 -16.82 -39.23 18.06
CA CYS A 14 -15.82 -38.88 19.07
C CYS A 14 -15.03 -37.63 18.65
N LEU A 15 -15.13 -36.60 19.50
CA LEU A 15 -14.18 -35.49 19.69
C LEU A 15 -14.05 -34.44 18.57
N ILE A 16 -15.01 -33.53 18.57
CA ILE A 16 -14.72 -32.11 18.33
C ILE A 16 -13.80 -31.65 19.47
N ALA A 17 -12.50 -31.50 19.19
CA ALA A 17 -11.54 -30.88 20.09
C ALA A 17 -10.73 -29.82 19.32
N GLY A 18 -11.30 -28.60 19.27
CA GLY A 18 -10.59 -27.32 19.38
C GLY A 18 -9.27 -27.12 18.63
N LYS A 19 -9.19 -27.39 17.31
CA LYS A 19 -7.99 -27.10 16.50
C LYS A 19 -8.22 -26.18 15.30
N GLY A 20 -9.39 -25.53 15.23
CA GLY A 20 -9.75 -24.60 14.16
C GLY A 20 -9.34 -23.15 14.43
N ALA A 21 -9.42 -22.66 15.68
CA ALA A 21 -9.22 -21.24 15.97
C ALA A 21 -7.73 -20.81 16.03
N GLN A 22 -6.81 -21.71 16.40
CA GLN A 22 -5.40 -21.37 16.55
C GLN A 22 -4.68 -21.18 15.20
N VAL A 23 -5.06 -21.97 14.19
CA VAL A 23 -4.46 -21.89 12.84
C VAL A 23 -4.87 -20.60 12.13
N ASP A 24 -6.10 -20.13 12.34
CA ASP A 24 -6.60 -18.88 11.77
C ASP A 24 -5.94 -17.63 12.39
N VAL A 25 -5.66 -17.62 13.69
CA VAL A 25 -5.01 -16.48 14.37
C VAL A 25 -3.52 -16.37 14.00
N ASP A 26 -2.81 -17.50 13.91
CA ASP A 26 -1.40 -17.54 13.51
C ASP A 26 -1.24 -17.18 12.03
N ALA A 27 -2.15 -17.63 11.16
CA ALA A 27 -2.19 -17.22 9.76
C ALA A 27 -2.54 -15.74 9.60
N MET A 28 -3.53 -15.23 10.35
CA MET A 28 -3.91 -13.82 10.32
C MET A 28 -2.78 -12.91 10.82
N THR A 29 -2.11 -13.26 11.92
CA THR A 29 -0.94 -12.51 12.41
C THR A 29 0.26 -12.60 11.48
N ALA A 30 0.50 -13.75 10.83
CA ALA A 30 1.52 -13.87 9.80
C ALA A 30 1.21 -13.00 8.56
N ILE A 31 -0.05 -12.92 8.15
CA ILE A 31 -0.52 -12.02 7.09
C ILE A 31 -0.34 -10.56 7.50
N THR A 32 -0.72 -10.18 8.72
CA THR A 32 -0.51 -8.82 9.24
C THR A 32 0.98 -8.45 9.29
N ALA A 33 1.85 -9.39 9.66
CA ALA A 33 3.30 -9.17 9.69
C ALA A 33 3.92 -9.10 8.28
N ALA A 34 3.46 -9.94 7.34
CA ALA A 34 3.90 -9.90 5.95
C ALA A 34 3.44 -8.60 5.27
N LEU A 35 2.21 -8.18 5.53
CA LEU A 35 1.65 -6.90 5.08
C LEU A 35 2.50 -5.75 5.63
N ALA A 36 2.71 -5.69 6.95
CA ALA A 36 3.54 -4.64 7.58
C ALA A 36 4.95 -4.57 6.98
N ARG A 37 5.59 -5.70 6.66
CA ARG A 37 6.89 -5.74 5.98
C ARG A 37 6.81 -5.25 4.54
N ALA A 38 5.85 -5.73 3.76
CA ALA A 38 5.65 -5.30 2.38
C ALA A 38 5.46 -3.79 2.28
N HIS A 39 4.75 -3.21 3.24
CA HIS A 39 4.56 -1.77 3.26
C HIS A 39 5.74 -0.97 3.84
N HIS A 40 6.51 -1.56 4.76
CA HIS A 40 7.79 -0.96 5.15
C HIS A 40 8.73 -0.85 3.94
N LEU A 41 8.80 -1.91 3.13
CA LEU A 41 9.55 -1.93 1.88
C LEU A 41 9.00 -0.92 0.87
N LEU A 42 7.67 -0.87 0.68
CA LEU A 42 7.04 0.14 -0.18
C LEU A 42 7.43 1.55 0.27
N ARG A 43 7.30 1.87 1.55
CA ARG A 43 7.67 3.17 2.09
C ARG A 43 9.15 3.49 1.84
N GLN A 44 10.04 2.50 2.00
CA GLN A 44 11.45 2.67 1.73
C GLN A 44 11.72 2.95 0.25
N ASP A 45 11.05 2.24 -0.67
CA ASP A 45 11.16 2.47 -2.11
C ASP A 45 10.65 3.86 -2.51
N MET A 46 9.50 4.30 -1.98
CA MET A 46 8.97 5.64 -2.24
C MET A 46 9.95 6.72 -1.80
N LEU A 47 10.56 6.57 -0.62
CA LEU A 47 11.55 7.53 -0.12
C LEU A 47 12.83 7.52 -0.97
N GLY A 48 13.31 6.33 -1.36
CA GLY A 48 14.49 6.19 -2.22
C GLY A 48 14.30 6.78 -3.62
N TYR A 49 13.10 6.66 -4.19
CA TYR A 49 12.76 7.32 -5.45
C TYR A 49 12.85 8.85 -5.32
N LEU A 50 12.29 9.41 -4.23
CA LEU A 50 12.35 10.85 -3.98
C LEU A 50 13.79 11.34 -3.78
N ASP A 51 14.65 10.57 -3.09
CA ASP A 51 16.09 10.87 -2.97
C ASP A 51 16.78 10.89 -4.35
N ALA A 52 16.41 9.95 -5.24
CA ALA A 52 16.96 9.88 -6.58
C ALA A 52 16.56 11.10 -7.43
N VAL A 53 15.31 11.53 -7.37
CA VAL A 53 14.83 12.73 -8.06
C VAL A 53 15.53 13.99 -7.53
N GLU A 54 15.66 14.14 -6.21
CA GLU A 54 16.37 15.26 -5.57
C GLU A 54 17.80 15.40 -6.12
N ARG A 55 18.50 14.27 -6.20
CA ARG A 55 19.85 14.20 -6.74
C ARG A 55 19.92 14.54 -8.23
N LEU A 56 19.04 13.97 -9.06
CA LEU A 56 19.01 14.25 -10.50
C LEU A 56 18.78 15.73 -10.80
N THR A 57 17.94 16.41 -10.02
CA THR A 57 17.70 17.85 -10.17
C THR A 57 18.84 18.74 -9.67
N SER A 58 19.69 18.22 -8.79
CA SER A 58 20.79 18.97 -8.17
C SER A 58 22.11 18.80 -8.92
N GLU A 59 22.39 17.62 -9.49
CA GLU A 59 23.70 17.26 -10.04
C GLU A 59 23.87 17.50 -11.55
N TYR A 60 22.78 17.56 -12.34
CA TYR A 60 22.87 17.73 -13.79
C TYR A 60 22.77 19.20 -14.23
N GLU A 61 23.77 19.66 -15.00
CA GLU A 61 23.71 20.92 -15.75
C GLU A 61 22.98 20.66 -17.09
N VAL A 62 21.72 21.06 -17.16
CA VAL A 62 20.92 21.12 -18.40
C VAL A 62 21.12 22.50 -19.04
N GLU A 63 21.10 22.61 -20.37
CA GLU A 63 21.37 23.89 -21.08
C GLU A 63 20.28 24.97 -20.94
N ASP A 64 19.15 24.66 -20.30
CA ASP A 64 18.03 25.59 -20.09
C ASP A 64 18.02 26.10 -18.63
N ASP A 65 18.69 27.23 -18.42
CA ASP A 65 18.84 27.89 -17.10
C ASP A 65 17.49 28.19 -16.41
N THR A 66 16.44 28.47 -17.19
CA THR A 66 15.10 28.74 -16.66
C THR A 66 14.40 27.49 -16.14
N VAL A 67 14.43 26.40 -16.92
CA VAL A 67 13.86 25.11 -16.51
C VAL A 67 14.61 24.53 -15.31
N LEU A 68 15.94 24.65 -15.30
CA LEU A 68 16.77 24.26 -14.16
C LEU A 68 16.45 25.02 -12.88
N THR A 69 16.24 26.34 -12.98
CA THR A 69 15.95 27.16 -11.80
C THR A 69 14.63 26.73 -11.16
N VAL A 70 13.57 26.54 -11.95
CA VAL A 70 12.27 26.06 -11.45
C VAL A 70 12.39 24.64 -10.91
N ALA A 71 13.10 23.75 -11.60
CA ALA A 71 13.30 22.39 -11.12
C ALA A 71 14.03 22.37 -9.76
N ARG A 72 15.12 23.14 -9.62
CA ARG A 72 15.93 23.21 -8.40
C ARG A 72 15.18 23.84 -7.21
N THR A 73 14.18 24.69 -7.43
CA THR A 73 13.38 25.26 -6.34
C THR A 73 12.13 24.45 -6.02
N GLU A 74 11.41 23.99 -7.03
CA GLU A 74 10.09 23.37 -6.85
C GLU A 74 10.19 21.87 -6.61
N VAL A 75 11.14 21.17 -7.23
CA VAL A 75 11.26 19.71 -7.06
C VAL A 75 11.61 19.33 -5.61
N PRO A 76 12.57 19.98 -4.91
CA PRO A 76 12.81 19.69 -3.50
C PRO A 76 11.59 19.95 -2.61
N ARG A 77 10.79 20.99 -2.90
CA ARG A 77 9.57 21.30 -2.15
C ARG A 77 8.49 20.25 -2.37
N LEU A 78 8.31 19.80 -3.61
CA LEU A 78 7.39 18.71 -3.95
C LEU A 78 7.82 17.40 -3.29
N ILE A 79 9.12 17.09 -3.30
CA ILE A 79 9.69 15.93 -2.61
C ILE A 79 9.42 16.01 -1.11
N ALA A 80 9.69 17.16 -0.47
CA ALA A 80 9.42 17.35 0.95
C ALA A 80 7.93 17.15 1.28
N ALA A 81 7.03 17.69 0.45
CA ALA A 81 5.59 17.51 0.61
C ALA A 81 5.18 16.03 0.48
N LEU A 82 5.68 15.33 -0.54
CA LEU A 82 5.41 13.90 -0.73
C LEU A 82 5.96 13.04 0.40
N ARG A 83 7.18 13.32 0.87
CA ARG A 83 7.76 12.66 2.06
C ARG A 83 6.86 12.86 3.28
N ALA A 84 6.40 14.08 3.53
CA ALA A 84 5.50 14.39 4.62
C ALA A 84 4.18 13.61 4.49
N THR A 85 3.55 13.64 3.32
CA THR A 85 2.31 12.89 3.05
C THR A 85 2.49 11.38 3.31
N VAL A 86 3.55 10.77 2.79
CA VAL A 86 3.83 9.34 3.04
C VAL A 86 4.08 9.05 4.53
N CYS A 87 4.73 9.97 5.24
CA CYS A 87 5.00 9.80 6.67
C CYS A 87 3.73 9.87 7.53
N ASP A 88 2.81 10.77 7.17
CA ASP A 88 1.54 10.99 7.84
C ASP A 88 0.56 9.83 7.58
N HIS A 89 0.53 9.31 6.36
CA HIS A 89 -0.35 8.21 5.95
C HIS A 89 0.24 6.82 6.26
N ARG A 90 0.34 6.51 7.56
CA ARG A 90 0.75 5.18 8.06
C ARG A 90 -0.40 4.43 8.74
N ALA A 91 -0.31 3.12 8.77
CA ALA A 91 -1.21 2.27 9.56
C ALA A 91 -0.98 2.48 11.08
N ASP A 92 -2.06 2.43 11.84
CA ASP A 92 -2.04 2.22 13.29
C ASP A 92 -2.02 0.71 13.64
N HIS A 93 -2.11 0.40 14.93
CA HIS A 93 -2.13 -0.98 15.44
C HIS A 93 -3.39 -1.77 15.06
N HIS A 94 -4.42 -1.11 14.52
CA HIS A 94 -5.64 -1.72 14.00
C HIS A 94 -5.68 -1.79 12.47
N GLY A 95 -4.63 -1.34 11.79
CA GLY A 95 -4.59 -1.29 10.32
C GLY A 95 -5.38 -0.13 9.74
N LEU A 96 -5.68 0.91 10.53
CA LEU A 96 -6.36 2.13 10.08
C LEU A 96 -5.35 3.24 9.78
N CYS A 97 -5.64 4.08 8.82
CA CYS A 97 -4.76 5.19 8.44
C CYS A 97 -4.78 6.30 9.50
N LEU A 98 -3.61 6.76 9.92
CA LEU A 98 -3.46 7.89 10.85
C LEU A 98 -3.53 9.27 10.18
N GLY A 99 -3.24 9.33 8.86
CA GLY A 99 -3.15 10.58 8.12
C GLY A 99 -4.47 11.02 7.46
N CYS A 100 -5.35 10.07 7.14
CA CYS A 100 -6.66 10.42 6.56
C CYS A 100 -7.56 11.08 7.61
N PRO A 101 -8.33 12.12 7.22
CA PRO A 101 -9.37 12.65 8.08
C PRO A 101 -10.44 11.56 8.33
N PRO A 102 -11.11 11.57 9.50
CA PRO A 102 -12.23 10.68 9.73
C PRO A 102 -13.36 10.94 8.72
N THR A 103 -13.96 9.87 8.21
CA THR A 103 -15.04 9.90 7.22
C THR A 103 -16.30 9.24 7.79
N TRP A 104 -17.45 9.59 7.23
CA TRP A 104 -18.71 8.94 7.58
C TRP A 104 -18.88 7.68 6.73
N VAL A 105 -18.83 6.52 7.37
CA VAL A 105 -19.05 5.21 6.74
C VAL A 105 -20.20 4.53 7.48
N ASP A 106 -21.25 4.16 6.75
CA ASP A 106 -22.45 3.50 7.29
C ASP A 106 -23.07 4.19 8.53
N GLY A 107 -23.11 5.53 8.51
CA GLY A 107 -23.68 6.34 9.59
C GLY A 107 -22.81 6.42 10.85
N ARG A 108 -21.54 5.99 10.80
CA ARG A 108 -20.57 6.15 11.88
C ARG A 108 -19.36 6.94 11.40
N LEU A 109 -18.80 7.74 12.31
CA LEU A 109 -17.53 8.41 12.08
C LEU A 109 -16.40 7.38 12.26
N GLY A 110 -15.74 7.03 11.17
CA GLY A 110 -14.67 6.04 11.11
C GLY A 110 -13.38 6.63 10.53
N ARG A 111 -12.32 5.81 10.51
CA ARG A 111 -11.09 6.11 9.77
C ARG A 111 -10.96 5.12 8.65
N GLU A 112 -10.31 5.54 7.57
CA GLU A 112 -10.08 4.63 6.46
C GLU A 112 -9.10 3.53 6.81
N THR A 113 -9.38 2.35 6.27
CA THR A 113 -8.45 1.24 6.29
C THR A 113 -7.19 1.64 5.55
N TRP A 114 -6.08 1.07 6.00
CA TRP A 114 -4.81 1.22 5.34
C TRP A 114 -4.49 -0.06 4.54
N PRO A 115 -3.90 0.01 3.33
CA PRO A 115 -3.51 1.22 2.60
C PRO A 115 -4.75 2.05 2.23
N CYS A 116 -4.63 3.36 2.41
CA CYS A 116 -5.74 4.27 2.14
C CYS A 116 -5.64 4.81 0.71
N PRO A 117 -6.71 5.42 0.17
CA PRO A 117 -6.72 5.89 -1.22
C PRO A 117 -5.59 6.88 -1.59
N VAL A 118 -5.05 7.61 -0.60
CA VAL A 118 -3.89 8.49 -0.81
C VAL A 118 -2.63 7.68 -1.10
N VAL A 119 -2.36 6.65 -0.30
CA VAL A 119 -1.20 5.76 -0.47
C VAL A 119 -1.32 4.94 -1.75
N ASP A 120 -2.52 4.42 -2.04
CA ASP A 120 -2.76 3.67 -3.27
C ASP A 120 -2.49 4.50 -4.53
N ARG A 121 -2.94 5.77 -4.56
CA ARG A 121 -2.67 6.67 -5.67
C ARG A 121 -1.20 7.04 -5.78
N ALA A 122 -0.54 7.31 -4.65
CA ALA A 122 0.89 7.62 -4.64
C ALA A 122 1.71 6.44 -5.19
N GLN A 123 1.38 5.22 -4.77
CA GLN A 123 2.00 4.01 -5.30
C GLN A 123 1.69 3.79 -6.79
N GLY A 124 0.44 4.03 -7.22
CA GLY A 124 0.06 3.98 -8.62
C GLY A 124 0.92 4.90 -9.50
N PHE A 125 1.12 6.15 -9.06
CA PHE A 125 1.97 7.09 -9.75
C PHE A 125 3.45 6.67 -9.78
N LEU A 126 3.97 6.10 -8.70
CA LEU A 126 5.36 5.64 -8.69
C LEU A 126 5.60 4.42 -9.60
N ASN A 127 4.60 3.55 -9.74
CA ASN A 127 4.67 2.41 -10.64
C ASN A 127 4.54 2.82 -12.12
N ASP A 128 3.81 3.90 -12.39
CA ASP A 128 3.57 4.43 -13.73
C ASP A 128 3.51 5.96 -13.68
N PRO A 129 4.67 6.64 -13.69
CA PRO A 129 4.72 8.10 -13.61
C PRO A 129 4.15 8.77 -14.87
N ASP A 130 4.15 8.07 -16.01
CA ASP A 130 3.69 8.61 -17.28
C ASP A 130 2.16 8.63 -17.39
N SER A 131 1.45 7.84 -16.57
CA SER A 131 -0.02 7.80 -16.50
C SER A 131 -0.69 9.17 -16.29
N ILE A 132 0.00 10.15 -15.71
CA ILE A 132 -0.53 11.52 -15.59
C ILE A 132 -0.74 12.15 -16.96
N TYR A 133 0.14 11.90 -17.92
CA TYR A 133 0.09 12.48 -19.26
C TYR A 133 -0.97 11.82 -20.14
N ASP A 134 -1.38 10.59 -19.82
CA ASP A 134 -2.45 9.89 -20.54
C ASP A 134 -3.84 10.50 -20.27
N THR A 135 -3.99 11.26 -19.18
CA THR A 135 -5.28 11.85 -18.77
C THR A 135 -5.57 13.23 -19.35
N VAL A 136 -4.58 13.88 -19.97
CA VAL A 136 -4.72 15.19 -20.61
C VAL A 136 -4.62 15.05 -22.13
N PRO A 137 -5.73 15.24 -22.90
CA PRO A 137 -5.63 15.34 -24.34
C PRO A 137 -4.82 16.60 -24.65
N TYR A 138 -3.58 16.43 -25.10
CA TYR A 138 -2.75 17.53 -25.57
C TYR A 138 -3.34 18.07 -26.89
N GLU A 139 -4.34 18.94 -26.80
CA GLU A 139 -4.72 19.77 -27.94
C GLU A 139 -3.58 20.76 -28.19
N ARG A 140 -2.69 20.42 -29.13
CA ARG A 140 -1.71 21.34 -29.72
C ARG A 140 -2.44 22.61 -30.15
N ARG A 141 -2.05 23.75 -29.57
CA ARG A 141 -2.36 25.07 -30.11
C ARG A 141 -1.06 25.78 -30.47
#